data_AF-A0A7Z2YAY3-F1
#
_entry.id   AF-A0A7Z2YAY3-F1
#
_cell.length_a   1.000
_cell.length_b   1.000
_cell.length_c   1.000
_cell.angle_alpha   90.00
_cell.angle_beta   90.00
_cell.angle_gamma   90.00
#
_symmetry.space_group_name_H-M   'P 1'
#
loop_
_entity.id
_entity.type
_entity.pdbx_description
1 polymer ?
#
loop_
_entity_poly.entity_id
_entity_poly.type
_entity_poly.pdbx_seq_one_letter_code
_entity_poly.pdbx_strand_id
1 'polypeptide(L)' 'MVLSLLDDQTLLETYLESVKLQLDDEFLHLVTQEIDKRSIELPVHAN' A
#
# COMPACT_ATOMS: atom_id res chain seq x y z
N MET A 1 -10.09 5.30 8.77
CA MET A 1 -8.68 5.06 9.14
C MET A 1 -7.85 6.17 8.52
N VAL A 2 -6.70 6.56 9.08
CA VAL A 2 -5.89 7.67 8.53
C VAL A 2 -5.49 7.43 7.06
N LEU A 3 -5.29 6.17 6.66
CA LEU A 3 -4.99 5.77 5.27
C LEU A 3 -6.11 6.11 4.28
N SER A 4 -7.37 6.25 4.72
CA SER A 4 -8.47 6.61 3.82
C SER A 4 -8.41 8.07 3.34
N LEU A 5 -7.50 8.88 3.90
CA LEU A 5 -7.27 10.26 3.50
C LEU A 5 -6.17 10.40 2.44
N LEU A 6 -5.36 9.36 2.23
CA LEU A 6 -4.36 9.33 1.18
C LEU A 6 -5.06 9.16 -0.16
N ASP A 7 -4.62 9.90 -1.16
CA ASP A 7 -4.95 9.63 -2.56
C ASP A 7 -4.23 8.34 -3.03
N ASP A 8 -4.67 7.81 -4.18
CA ASP A 8 -4.22 6.51 -4.65
C ASP A 8 -2.71 6.47 -4.97
N GLN A 9 -2.14 7.59 -5.43
CA GLN A 9 -0.69 7.67 -5.70
C GLN A 9 0.09 7.61 -4.39
N THR A 10 -0.27 8.45 -3.42
CA THR A 10 0.41 8.47 -2.11
C THR A 10 0.27 7.14 -1.38
N LEU A 11 -0.88 6.47 -1.49
CA LEU A 11 -1.11 5.15 -0.89
C LEU A 11 -0.20 4.07 -1.52
N LEU A 12 -0.04 4.10 -2.86
CA LEU A 12 0.85 3.19 -3.58
C LEU A 12 2.32 3.43 -3.24
N GLU A 13 2.76 4.69 -3.21
CA GLU A 13 4.12 5.06 -2.80
C GLU A 13 4.40 4.64 -1.36
N THR A 14 3.42 4.81 -0.47
CA THR A 14 3.51 4.37 0.92
C THR A 14 3.72 2.85 0.97
N TYR A 15 2.94 2.06 0.23
CA TYR A 15 3.14 0.61 0.15
C TYR A 15 4.55 0.24 -0.32
N LEU A 16 5.01 0.83 -1.42
CA LEU A 16 6.31 0.50 -2.02
C LEU A 16 7.48 0.83 -1.07
N GLU A 17 7.48 2.01 -0.46
CA GLU A 17 8.54 2.38 0.49
C GLU A 17 8.45 1.54 1.77
N SER A 18 7.26 1.15 2.21
CA SER A 18 7.09 0.29 3.39
C SER A 18 7.64 -1.12 3.18
N VAL A 19 7.40 -1.69 1.99
CA VAL A 19 7.97 -2.99 1.59
C VAL A 19 9.50 -2.90 1.53
N LYS A 20 10.03 -1.84 0.93
CA LYS A 20 11.48 -1.60 0.80
C LYS A 20 12.17 -1.38 2.15
N LEU A 21 11.50 -0.70 3.09
CA LEU A 21 12.00 -0.47 4.44
C LEU A 21 11.81 -1.68 5.37
N GLN A 22 11.15 -2.74 4.91
CA GLN A 22 10.80 -3.91 5.71
C GLN A 22 10.06 -3.51 7.00
N LEU A 23 9.06 -2.63 6.86
CA LEU A 23 8.18 -2.28 7.97
C LEU A 23 7.38 -3.50 8.43
N ASP A 24 6.75 -3.38 9.59
CA ASP A 24 6.03 -4.48 10.21
C ASP A 24 4.87 -5.01 9.33
N ASP A 25 4.64 -6.31 9.44
CA ASP A 25 3.63 -7.02 8.64
C ASP A 25 2.21 -6.50 8.91
N GLU A 26 1.93 -6.00 10.11
CA GLU A 26 0.63 -5.42 10.47
C GLU A 26 0.37 -4.14 9.67
N PHE A 27 1.36 -3.25 9.61
CA PHE A 27 1.28 -2.03 8.82
C PHE A 27 1.14 -2.34 7.32
N LEU A 28 1.96 -3.25 6.80
CA LEU A 28 1.86 -3.69 5.41
C LEU A 28 0.47 -4.27 5.10
N HIS A 29 -0.11 -5.04 6.02
CA HIS A 29 -1.45 -5.58 5.87
C HIS A 29 -2.51 -4.48 5.81
N LEU A 30 -2.43 -3.46 6.67
CA LEU A 30 -3.38 -2.34 6.67
C LEU A 30 -3.32 -1.53 5.37
N VAL A 31 -2.11 -1.28 4.84
CA VAL A 31 -1.93 -0.58 3.57
C VAL A 31 -2.48 -1.41 2.42
N THR A 32 -2.18 -2.71 2.39
CA THR A 32 -2.68 -3.65 1.37
C THR A 32 -4.21 -3.72 1.38
N GLN A 33 -4.85 -3.79 2.55
CA GLN A 33 -6.31 -3.80 2.67
C GLN A 33 -6.96 -2.54 2.09
N GLU A 34 -6.36 -1.37 2.30
CA GLU A 34 -6.91 -0.12 1.77
C GLU A 34 -6.71 -0.03 0.25
N ILE A 35 -5.60 -0.58 -0.28
CA ILE A 35 -5.33 -0.71 -1.72
C ILE A 35 -6.35 -1.65 -2.38
N ASP A 36 -6.57 -2.83 -1.81
CA ASP A 36 -7.54 -3.82 -2.30
C ASP A 36 -8.96 -3.26 -2.31
N LYS A 37 -9.34 -2.56 -1.23
CA LYS A 37 -10.65 -1.91 -1.09
C LYS A 37 -10.93 -0.90 -2.20
N ARG A 38 -9.88 -0.22 -2.68
CA ARG A 38 -9.98 0.77 -3.78
C ARG A 38 -9.76 0.15 -5.15
N SER A 39 -9.44 -1.15 -5.22
CA SER A 39 -9.10 -1.85 -6.45
C SER A 39 -7.96 -1.17 -7.23
N ILE A 40 -6.98 -0.62 -6.50
CA ILE A 40 -5.78 -0.05 -7.10
C ILE A 40 -4.91 -1.22 -7.57
N GLU A 41 -4.58 -1.24 -8.85
CA GLU A 41 -3.67 -2.25 -9.38
C GLU A 41 -2.27 -2.01 -8.80
N LEU A 42 -1.85 -2.90 -7.90
CA LEU A 42 -0.46 -2.96 -7.48
C LEU A 42 0.37 -3.31 -8.71
N PRO A 43 1.53 -2.65 -8.94
CA PRO A 43 2.48 -3.09 -9.93
C PRO A 43 3.03 -4.45 -9.49
N VAL A 44 2.34 -5.52 -9.88
CA VAL A 44 2.86 -6.89 -9.87
C VAL A 44 4.16 -6.82 -10.63
N HIS A 45 5.26 -7.14 -9.95
CA HIS A 45 6.58 -7.22 -10.58
C HIS A 45 6.42 -8.00 -11.89
N ALA A 46 6.52 -7.29 -13.02
CA ALA A 46 6.74 -7.90 -14.31
C ALA A 46 8.13 -8.53 -14.23
N ASN A 47 8.15 -9.83 -13.87
CA ASN A 47 9.31 -10.68 -14.05
C ASN A 47 9.78 -10.64 -15.50
#